data_AF-A0A1I8N4D2-F1
#
_entry.id   AF-A0A1I8N4D2-F1
#
_cell.length_a   1.000
_cell.length_b   1.000
_cell.length_c   1.000
_cell.angle_alpha   90.00
_cell.angle_beta   90.00
_cell.angle_gamma   90.00
#
_symmetry.space_group_name_H-M   'P 1'
#
loop_
_entity.id
_entity.type
_entity.pdbx_description
1 polymer ?
#
loop_
_entity_poly.entity_id
_entity_poly.type
_entity_poly.pdbx_seq_one_letter_code
_entity_poly.pdbx_strand_id
1 'polypeptide(L)'
;MKVLIALLAIVVVIQTSHASPPNRAKRSDQFVQRFEKMGSLAKNLIPRTEVVILNTIQKIPKTNSYNKYRQDLQSYVNYLNQYKTKRGKCYEKSFDLIGKYAETMERYDKPNATEEARRVRSLLKECGSETLTRDLDEWIDAYEKSNFDVESQKLTSEDTRKIMTLLQEVC
;
A
#
# COMPACT_ATOMS: atom_id res chain seq x y z
N MET A 1 8.93 -12.37 74.65
CA MET A 1 9.60 -13.44 73.88
C MET A 1 8.52 -14.33 73.29
N LYS A 2 8.52 -14.53 71.95
CA LYS A 2 7.87 -15.63 71.21
C LYS A 2 6.32 -15.52 71.23
N VAL A 3 5.58 -15.33 70.14
CA VAL A 3 5.57 -16.07 68.88
C VAL A 3 4.93 -15.17 67.80
N LEU A 4 5.69 -14.93 66.74
CA LEU A 4 5.25 -14.50 65.41
C LEU A 4 4.35 -15.57 64.77
N ILE A 5 3.61 -15.18 63.73
CA ILE A 5 2.92 -16.01 62.74
C ILE A 5 1.41 -16.13 63.00
N ALA A 6 0.64 -15.33 62.26
CA ALA A 6 -0.40 -15.80 61.34
C ALA A 6 -1.41 -14.67 61.10
N LEU A 7 -1.23 -13.95 59.99
CA LEU A 7 -2.26 -13.34 59.13
C LEU A 7 -1.58 -12.27 58.25
N LEU A 8 -0.53 -12.71 57.55
CA LEU A 8 -0.18 -12.10 56.27
C LEU A 8 -1.34 -12.43 55.34
N ALA A 9 -2.21 -11.45 55.11
CA ALA A 9 -3.15 -11.47 54.01
C ALA A 9 -2.32 -11.61 52.73
N ILE A 10 -2.21 -12.85 52.25
CA ILE A 10 -1.66 -13.16 50.95
C ILE A 10 -2.66 -12.58 49.95
N VAL A 11 -2.41 -11.35 49.54
CA VAL A 11 -2.86 -10.84 48.25
C VAL A 11 -2.13 -11.69 47.22
N VAL A 12 -2.70 -12.85 46.90
CA VAL A 12 -2.36 -13.56 45.67
C VAL A 12 -2.90 -12.66 44.57
N VAL A 13 -2.07 -11.72 44.12
CA VAL A 13 -2.20 -11.18 42.78
C VAL A 13 -1.95 -12.39 41.88
N ILE A 14 -3.05 -13.01 41.44
CA ILE A 14 -3.02 -14.00 40.37
C ILE A 14 -2.63 -13.21 39.11
N GLN A 15 -1.33 -12.98 38.93
CA GLN A 15 -0.72 -12.78 37.63
C GLN A 15 -0.68 -14.14 36.94
N THR A 16 -1.83 -14.67 36.55
CA THR A 16 -1.86 -15.69 35.50
C THR A 16 -1.99 -14.93 34.20
N SER A 17 -0.82 -14.54 33.70
CA SER A 17 -0.44 -14.54 32.30
C SER A 17 -1.61 -14.78 31.36
N HIS A 18 -2.04 -13.73 30.67
CA HIS A 18 -2.81 -13.88 29.44
C HIS A 18 -1.94 -14.64 28.43
N ALA A 19 -1.87 -15.96 28.56
CA ALA A 19 -1.53 -16.86 27.49
C ALA A 19 -2.63 -16.66 26.46
N SER A 20 -2.41 -15.68 25.58
CA SER A 20 -3.25 -15.48 24.42
C SER A 20 -3.38 -16.83 23.73
N PRO A 21 -4.60 -17.29 23.40
CA PRO A 21 -4.79 -18.60 22.80
C PRO A 21 -3.85 -18.74 21.60
N PRO A 22 -3.28 -19.92 21.32
CA PRO A 22 -2.26 -20.11 20.27
C PRO A 22 -2.73 -19.65 18.88
N ASN A 23 -4.04 -19.60 18.65
CA ASN A 23 -4.65 -19.03 17.44
C ASN A 23 -4.49 -17.51 17.30
N ARG A 24 -4.23 -16.77 18.37
CA ARG A 24 -4.06 -15.31 18.36
C ARG A 24 -2.70 -14.89 17.81
N ALA A 25 -1.63 -15.56 18.25
CA ALA A 25 -0.28 -15.31 17.73
C ALA A 25 -0.20 -15.61 16.22
N LYS A 26 -0.72 -16.78 15.79
CA LYS A 26 -0.74 -17.19 14.38
C LYS A 26 -1.53 -16.23 13.47
N ARG A 27 -2.59 -15.60 13.98
CA ARG A 27 -3.40 -14.62 13.24
C ARG A 27 -2.68 -13.28 13.09
N SER A 28 -1.99 -12.84 14.13
CA SER A 28 -1.19 -11.60 14.07
C SER A 28 -0.03 -11.72 13.09
N ASP A 29 0.65 -12.87 13.08
CA ASP A 29 1.72 -13.14 12.12
C ASP A 29 1.23 -13.10 10.66
N GLN A 30 0.05 -13.67 10.39
CA GLN A 30 -0.56 -13.61 9.06
C GLN A 30 -0.93 -12.18 8.64
N PHE A 31 -1.36 -11.35 9.58
CA PHE A 31 -1.68 -9.96 9.32
C PHE A 31 -0.42 -9.13 9.02
N VAL A 32 0.62 -9.26 9.84
CA VAL A 32 1.91 -8.61 9.63
C VAL A 32 2.53 -9.03 8.29
N GLN A 33 2.50 -10.32 7.94
CA GLN A 33 2.99 -10.83 6.65
C GLN A 33 2.25 -10.23 5.45
N ARG A 34 0.94 -9.95 5.56
CA ARG A 34 0.18 -9.26 4.50
C ARG A 34 0.64 -7.83 4.33
N PHE A 35 0.91 -7.13 5.43
CA PHE A 35 1.48 -5.78 5.41
C PHE A 35 2.88 -5.74 4.81
N GLU A 36 3.73 -6.71 5.14
CA GLU A 36 5.06 -6.88 4.52
C GLU A 36 4.94 -7.05 3.00
N LYS A 37 4.03 -7.93 2.57
CA LYS A 37 3.76 -8.16 1.14
C LYS A 37 3.30 -6.88 0.44
N MET A 38 2.35 -6.15 1.02
CA MET A 38 1.85 -4.89 0.44
C MET A 38 2.93 -3.80 0.38
N GLY A 39 3.75 -3.67 1.42
CA GLY A 39 4.87 -2.74 1.44
C GLY A 39 5.91 -3.08 0.37
N SER A 40 6.23 -4.36 0.21
CA SER A 40 7.12 -4.85 -0.86
C SER A 40 6.55 -4.59 -2.26
N LEU A 41 5.26 -4.85 -2.46
CA LEU A 41 4.57 -4.55 -3.72
C LEU A 41 4.62 -3.05 -4.02
N ALA A 42 4.35 -2.18 -3.04
CA ALA A 42 4.41 -0.72 -3.24
C ALA A 42 5.83 -0.23 -3.59
N LYS A 43 6.86 -0.73 -2.88
CA LYS A 43 8.29 -0.43 -3.16
C LYS A 43 8.68 -0.78 -4.60
N ASN A 44 8.10 -1.85 -5.15
CA ASN A 44 8.36 -2.30 -6.53
C ASN A 44 7.47 -1.60 -7.57
N LEU A 45 6.22 -1.32 -7.24
CA LEU A 45 5.23 -0.80 -8.18
C LEU A 45 5.51 0.66 -8.53
N ILE A 46 5.80 1.51 -7.54
CA ILE A 46 5.97 2.95 -7.71
C ILE A 46 7.09 3.32 -8.69
N PRO A 47 8.32 2.77 -8.60
CA PRO A 47 9.37 3.06 -9.58
C PRO A 47 8.99 2.60 -10.99
N ARG A 48 8.23 1.50 -11.10
CA ARG A 48 7.80 0.96 -12.39
C ARG A 48 6.69 1.80 -13.02
N THR A 49 5.74 2.33 -12.23
CA THR A 49 4.73 3.26 -12.77
C THR A 49 5.40 4.50 -13.37
N GLU A 50 6.42 5.05 -12.72
CA GLU A 50 7.20 6.17 -13.26
C GLU A 50 7.78 5.86 -14.64
N VAL A 51 8.47 4.73 -14.78
CA VAL A 51 9.10 4.30 -16.04
C VAL A 51 8.05 4.13 -17.14
N VAL A 52 6.93 3.46 -16.84
CA VAL A 52 5.86 3.26 -17.83
C VAL A 52 5.27 4.58 -18.29
N ILE A 53 4.97 5.49 -17.36
CA ILE A 53 4.37 6.78 -17.70
C ILE A 53 5.34 7.65 -18.50
N LEU A 54 6.61 7.78 -18.08
CA LEU A 54 7.61 8.58 -18.78
C LEU A 54 7.86 8.06 -20.20
N ASN A 55 8.01 6.74 -20.37
CA ASN A 55 8.19 6.12 -21.68
C ASN A 55 6.96 6.32 -22.57
N THR A 56 5.77 6.25 -22.00
CA THR A 56 4.52 6.50 -22.74
C THR A 56 4.48 7.94 -23.24
N ILE A 57 4.75 8.93 -22.37
CA ILE A 57 4.77 10.36 -22.75
C ILE A 57 5.69 10.60 -23.95
N GLN A 58 6.88 9.99 -23.96
CA GLN A 58 7.85 10.13 -25.05
C GLN A 58 7.35 9.59 -26.40
N LYS A 59 6.49 8.56 -26.38
CA LYS A 59 5.93 7.92 -27.57
C LYS A 59 4.64 8.57 -28.07
N ILE A 60 3.99 9.45 -27.29
CA ILE A 60 2.74 10.10 -27.71
C ILE A 60 3.03 11.10 -28.85
N PRO A 61 2.29 11.05 -29.98
CA PRO A 61 2.48 11.97 -31.11
C PRO A 61 2.31 13.44 -30.71
N LYS A 62 3.25 14.33 -31.09
CA LYS A 62 3.28 15.75 -30.68
C LYS A 62 2.19 16.66 -31.29
N THR A 63 1.13 16.11 -31.86
CA THR A 63 0.02 16.88 -32.44
C THR A 63 -0.93 17.41 -31.35
N ASN A 64 -1.76 18.40 -31.72
CA ASN A 64 -2.69 19.05 -30.79
C ASN A 64 -3.74 18.11 -30.22
N SER A 65 -4.20 17.10 -30.99
CA SER A 65 -5.20 16.13 -30.52
C SER A 65 -4.71 15.31 -29.33
N TYR A 66 -3.39 15.18 -29.16
CA TYR A 66 -2.80 14.43 -28.05
C TYR A 66 -2.35 15.30 -26.86
N ASN A 67 -2.49 16.63 -26.92
CA ASN A 67 -2.02 17.53 -25.87
C ASN A 67 -2.62 17.18 -24.50
N LYS A 68 -3.93 16.91 -24.44
CA LYS A 68 -4.61 16.57 -23.18
C LYS A 68 -4.04 15.31 -22.53
N TYR A 69 -3.73 14.28 -23.32
CA TYR A 69 -3.19 13.03 -22.76
C TYR A 69 -1.75 13.18 -22.27
N ARG A 70 -0.92 13.98 -22.96
CA ARG A 70 0.41 14.34 -22.43
C ARG A 70 0.28 15.07 -21.10
N GLN A 71 -0.64 16.03 -21.00
CA GLN A 71 -0.87 16.78 -19.78
C GLN A 71 -1.37 15.89 -18.64
N ASP A 72 -2.30 14.98 -18.93
CA ASP A 72 -2.82 14.01 -17.95
C ASP A 72 -1.70 13.14 -17.38
N LEU A 73 -0.87 12.54 -18.25
CA LEU A 73 0.25 11.71 -17.83
C LEU A 73 1.34 12.53 -17.12
N GLN A 74 1.61 13.75 -17.57
CA GLN A 74 2.56 14.66 -16.91
C GLN A 74 2.05 15.08 -15.51
N SER A 75 0.74 15.22 -15.34
CA SER A 75 0.13 15.49 -14.03
C SER A 75 0.40 14.35 -13.05
N TYR A 76 0.31 13.09 -13.49
CA TYR A 76 0.71 11.95 -12.68
C TYR A 76 2.21 12.00 -12.31
N VAL A 77 3.10 12.32 -13.26
CA VAL A 77 4.54 12.48 -12.98
C VAL A 77 4.78 13.57 -11.93
N ASN A 78 4.07 14.69 -12.01
CA ASN A 78 4.16 15.76 -11.02
C ASN A 78 3.69 15.28 -9.65
N TYR A 79 2.61 14.50 -9.59
CA TYR A 79 2.12 13.89 -8.35
C TYR A 79 3.14 12.90 -7.75
N LEU A 80 3.81 12.11 -8.59
CA LEU A 80 4.89 11.22 -8.19
C LEU A 80 6.10 11.99 -7.63
N ASN A 81 6.45 13.13 -8.21
CA ASN A 81 7.50 14.00 -7.67
C ASN A 81 7.11 14.61 -6.31
N GLN A 82 5.84 14.95 -6.11
CA GLN A 82 5.33 15.35 -4.79
C GLN A 82 5.41 14.19 -3.79
N TYR A 83 5.09 12.96 -4.21
CA TYR A 83 5.29 11.78 -3.38
C TYR A 83 6.75 11.65 -2.92
N LYS A 84 7.73 11.88 -3.80
CA LYS A 84 9.17 11.79 -3.42
C LYS A 84 9.62 12.87 -2.42
N THR A 85 8.98 14.04 -2.43
CA THR A 85 9.47 15.23 -1.72
C THR A 85 8.65 15.61 -0.49
N LYS A 86 7.36 15.28 -0.45
CA LYS A 86 6.46 15.61 0.65
C LYS A 86 6.75 14.73 1.86
N ARG A 87 6.99 15.34 3.02
CA ARG A 87 7.07 14.62 4.31
C ARG A 87 5.67 14.09 4.68
N GLY A 88 5.60 12.91 5.26
CA GLY A 88 4.33 12.29 5.67
C GLY A 88 4.49 10.79 5.90
N LYS A 89 3.40 10.11 6.26
CA LYS A 89 3.41 8.65 6.43
C LYS A 89 3.57 7.98 5.06
N CYS A 90 4.63 7.20 4.89
CA CYS A 90 4.99 6.63 3.59
C CYS A 90 3.94 5.67 3.04
N TYR A 91 3.29 4.91 3.91
CA TYR A 91 2.15 4.10 3.54
C TYR A 91 1.00 4.93 2.94
N GLU A 92 0.48 5.94 3.65
CA GLU A 92 -0.62 6.79 3.16
C GLU A 92 -0.28 7.39 1.79
N LYS A 93 0.94 7.93 1.66
CA LYS A 93 1.43 8.47 0.39
C LYS A 93 1.47 7.43 -0.73
N SER A 94 1.84 6.19 -0.42
CA SER A 94 1.94 5.11 -1.39
C SER A 94 0.55 4.66 -1.85
N PHE A 95 -0.42 4.60 -0.92
CA PHE A 95 -1.83 4.37 -1.24
C PHE A 95 -2.37 5.44 -2.17
N ASP A 96 -2.14 6.71 -1.82
CA ASP A 96 -2.58 7.84 -2.62
C ASP A 96 -1.99 7.79 -4.04
N LEU A 97 -0.67 7.54 -4.17
CA LEU A 97 0.00 7.47 -5.47
C LEU A 97 -0.51 6.29 -6.33
N ILE A 98 -0.73 5.13 -5.70
CA ILE A 98 -1.27 3.95 -6.35
C ILE A 98 -2.72 4.19 -6.80
N GLY A 99 -3.56 4.78 -5.96
CA GLY A 99 -4.92 5.18 -6.31
C GLY A 99 -4.95 6.16 -7.49
N LYS A 100 -4.06 7.17 -7.50
CA LYS A 100 -3.92 8.11 -8.61
C LYS A 100 -3.48 7.45 -9.91
N TYR A 101 -2.65 6.40 -9.83
CA TYR A 101 -2.29 5.62 -11.01
C TYR A 101 -3.52 4.87 -11.56
N ALA A 102 -4.28 4.20 -10.71
CA ALA A 102 -5.51 3.49 -11.08
C ALA A 102 -6.53 4.43 -11.76
N GLU A 103 -6.83 5.58 -11.13
CA GLU A 103 -7.71 6.62 -11.70
C GLU A 103 -7.20 7.13 -13.07
N THR A 104 -5.88 7.19 -13.25
CA THR A 104 -5.28 7.61 -14.52
C THR A 104 -5.49 6.56 -15.59
N MET A 105 -5.28 5.27 -15.28
CA MET A 105 -5.48 4.17 -16.23
C MET A 105 -6.95 4.01 -16.63
N GLU A 106 -7.89 4.14 -15.68
CA GLU A 106 -9.33 3.99 -15.92
C GLU A 106 -9.84 4.94 -17.02
N ARG A 107 -9.30 6.16 -17.11
CA ARG A 107 -9.67 7.13 -18.15
C ARG A 107 -9.41 6.63 -19.57
N TYR A 108 -8.42 5.77 -19.75
CA TYR A 108 -8.05 5.19 -21.05
C TYR A 108 -8.76 3.86 -21.34
N ASP A 109 -9.36 3.23 -20.33
CA ASP A 109 -10.04 1.93 -20.43
C ASP A 109 -11.55 2.05 -20.74
N LYS A 110 -12.09 3.27 -20.88
CA LYS A 110 -13.52 3.49 -21.13
C LYS A 110 -14.00 2.85 -22.44
N PRO A 111 -15.18 2.18 -22.47
CA PRO A 111 -15.70 1.53 -23.68
C PRO A 111 -15.90 2.46 -24.88
N ASN A 112 -16.24 3.73 -24.61
CA ASN A 112 -16.44 4.77 -25.61
C ASN A 112 -15.24 5.72 -25.76
N ALA A 113 -14.02 5.26 -25.44
CA ALA A 113 -12.81 6.03 -25.60
C ALA A 113 -12.61 6.48 -27.06
N THR A 114 -12.20 7.73 -27.26
CA THR A 114 -11.75 8.30 -28.54
C THR A 114 -10.56 7.53 -29.12
N GLU A 115 -10.33 7.61 -30.43
CA GLU A 115 -9.19 6.93 -31.08
C GLU A 115 -7.84 7.28 -30.45
N GLU A 116 -7.60 8.54 -30.12
CA GLU A 116 -6.37 8.98 -29.47
C GLU A 116 -6.19 8.37 -28.09
N ALA A 117 -7.27 8.25 -27.31
CA ALA A 117 -7.23 7.60 -25.99
C ALA A 117 -6.92 6.11 -26.11
N ARG A 118 -7.49 5.41 -27.10
CA ARG A 118 -7.16 4.01 -27.38
C ARG A 118 -5.71 3.85 -27.83
N ARG A 119 -5.19 4.79 -28.63
CA ARG A 119 -3.77 4.78 -29.01
C ARG A 119 -2.88 4.99 -27.79
N VAL A 120 -3.21 5.91 -26.90
CA VAL A 120 -2.45 6.11 -25.65
C VAL A 120 -2.51 4.87 -24.77
N ARG A 121 -3.67 4.21 -24.66
CA ARG A 121 -3.82 2.91 -23.98
C ARG A 121 -2.88 1.85 -24.57
N SER A 122 -2.81 1.74 -25.89
CA SER A 122 -1.86 0.85 -26.57
C SER A 122 -0.41 1.18 -26.20
N LEU A 123 -0.04 2.46 -26.21
CA LEU A 123 1.31 2.88 -25.82
C LEU A 123 1.63 2.55 -24.36
N LEU A 124 0.68 2.72 -23.44
CA LEU A 124 0.83 2.32 -22.03
C LEU A 124 1.12 0.81 -21.92
N LYS A 125 0.35 -0.02 -22.63
CA LYS A 125 0.56 -1.47 -22.69
C LYS A 125 1.92 -1.83 -23.27
N GLU A 126 2.29 -1.24 -24.40
CA GLU A 126 3.61 -1.39 -25.04
C GLU A 126 4.77 -0.97 -24.11
N CYS A 127 4.52 -0.07 -23.16
CA CYS A 127 5.51 0.35 -22.17
C CYS A 127 5.51 -0.51 -20.90
N GLY A 128 4.60 -1.46 -20.75
CA GLY A 128 4.57 -2.42 -19.63
C GLY A 128 3.44 -2.22 -18.63
N SER A 129 2.39 -1.45 -18.95
CA SER A 129 1.28 -1.20 -18.02
C SER A 129 0.50 -2.46 -17.65
N GLU A 130 0.45 -3.49 -18.50
CA GLU A 130 -0.30 -4.73 -18.22
C GLU A 130 0.27 -5.49 -17.02
N THR A 131 1.59 -5.56 -16.90
CA THR A 131 2.23 -6.16 -15.73
C THR A 131 1.94 -5.34 -14.48
N LEU A 132 1.91 -4.01 -14.60
CA LEU A 132 1.56 -3.13 -13.47
C LEU A 132 0.12 -3.29 -13.03
N THR A 133 -0.82 -3.45 -13.96
CA THR A 133 -2.23 -3.69 -13.63
C THR A 133 -2.37 -4.98 -12.81
N ARG A 134 -1.70 -6.07 -13.21
CA ARG A 134 -1.73 -7.31 -12.43
C ARG A 134 -1.16 -7.15 -11.03
N ASP A 135 -0.01 -6.48 -10.90
CA ASP A 135 0.64 -6.26 -9.61
C ASP A 135 -0.17 -5.30 -8.72
N LEU A 136 -0.91 -4.37 -9.34
CA LEU A 136 -1.87 -3.48 -8.69
C LEU A 136 -3.09 -4.26 -8.18
N ASP A 137 -3.67 -5.14 -9.00
CA ASP A 137 -4.79 -5.99 -8.61
C ASP A 137 -4.39 -6.87 -7.42
N GLU A 138 -3.19 -7.45 -7.43
CA GLU A 138 -2.67 -8.22 -6.31
C GLU A 138 -2.52 -7.38 -5.04
N TRP A 139 -2.11 -6.12 -5.18
CA TRP A 139 -1.99 -5.19 -4.06
C TRP A 139 -3.36 -4.80 -3.48
N ILE A 140 -4.34 -4.52 -4.33
CA ILE A 140 -5.73 -4.21 -3.94
C ILE A 140 -6.32 -5.43 -3.22
N ASP A 141 -6.20 -6.62 -3.80
CA ASP A 141 -6.63 -7.88 -3.21
C ASP A 141 -5.99 -8.12 -1.84
N ALA A 142 -4.68 -7.84 -1.70
CA ALA A 142 -3.97 -8.00 -0.43
C ALA A 142 -4.48 -7.02 0.62
N TYR A 143 -4.76 -5.78 0.23
CA TYR A 143 -5.35 -4.75 1.10
C TYR A 143 -6.75 -5.14 1.57
N GLU A 144 -7.64 -5.50 0.64
CA GLU A 144 -9.01 -5.91 0.99
C GLU A 144 -9.03 -7.15 1.89
N LYS A 145 -8.24 -8.17 1.54
CA LYS A 145 -8.14 -9.39 2.35
C LYS A 145 -7.52 -9.14 3.71
N SER A 146 -6.72 -8.08 3.89
CA SER A 146 -6.08 -7.78 5.18
C SER A 146 -7.08 -7.53 6.31
N ASN A 147 -8.34 -7.17 5.99
CA ASN A 147 -9.35 -6.76 6.98
C ASN A 147 -8.78 -5.75 7.99
N PHE A 148 -8.01 -4.77 7.50
CA PHE A 148 -7.24 -3.84 8.32
C PHE A 148 -8.07 -3.24 9.47
N ASP A 149 -9.29 -2.80 9.18
CA ASP A 149 -10.17 -2.17 10.17
C ASP A 149 -10.55 -3.11 11.33
N VAL A 150 -10.60 -4.41 11.08
CA VAL A 150 -10.98 -5.43 12.06
C VAL A 150 -9.77 -6.01 12.81
N GLU A 151 -8.67 -6.23 12.10
CA GLU A 151 -7.46 -6.85 12.67
C GLU A 151 -6.56 -5.81 13.38
N SER A 152 -6.61 -4.53 13.00
CA SER A 152 -5.87 -3.44 13.66
C SER A 152 -6.22 -3.26 15.14
N GLN A 153 -7.47 -3.54 15.53
CA GLN A 153 -7.94 -3.47 16.92
C GLN A 153 -7.35 -4.56 17.82
N LYS A 154 -6.70 -5.57 17.23
CA LYS A 154 -6.18 -6.76 17.94
C LYS A 154 -4.66 -6.80 17.97
N LEU A 155 -3.98 -5.76 17.47
CA LEU A 155 -2.53 -5.69 17.39
C LEU A 155 -1.89 -5.61 18.77
N THR A 156 -0.82 -6.37 18.97
CA THR A 156 0.07 -6.18 20.11
C THR A 156 0.97 -4.98 19.86
N SER A 157 1.61 -4.45 20.91
CA SER A 157 2.62 -3.39 20.76
C SER A 157 3.79 -3.81 19.86
N GLU A 158 4.14 -5.11 19.83
CA GLU A 158 5.17 -5.63 18.94
C GLU A 158 4.71 -5.62 17.48
N ASP A 159 3.47 -6.03 17.21
CA ASP A 159 2.89 -6.01 15.86
C ASP A 159 2.74 -4.58 15.34
N THR A 160 2.26 -3.66 16.19
CA THR A 160 2.21 -2.23 15.88
C THR A 160 3.60 -1.72 15.54
N ARG A 161 4.64 -2.08 16.31
CA ARG A 161 6.01 -1.65 16.02
C ARG A 161 6.52 -2.20 14.69
N LYS A 162 6.31 -3.50 14.41
CA LYS A 162 6.69 -4.13 13.14
C LYS A 162 6.00 -3.46 11.96
N ILE A 163 4.68 -3.31 12.04
CA ILE A 163 3.89 -2.64 11.00
C ILE A 163 4.35 -1.20 10.84
N MET A 164 4.46 -0.40 11.90
CA MET A 164 4.89 1.00 11.80
C MET A 164 6.28 1.13 11.16
N THR A 165 7.20 0.20 11.43
CA THR A 165 8.51 0.14 10.77
C THR A 165 8.33 -0.09 9.27
N LEU A 166 7.54 -1.09 8.87
CA LEU A 166 7.23 -1.35 7.47
C LEU A 166 6.57 -0.15 6.78
N LEU A 167 5.58 0.48 7.42
CA LEU A 167 4.87 1.66 6.92
C LEU A 167 5.78 2.87 6.71
N GLN A 168 6.92 2.93 7.40
CA GLN A 168 7.93 3.97 7.29
C GLN A 168 8.99 3.69 6.25
N GLU A 169 9.17 2.43 5.79
CA GLU A 169 10.20 2.08 4.81
C GLU A 169 9.72 2.13 3.35
N VAL A 170 8.40 2.19 3.11
CA VAL A 170 7.84 2.17 1.73
C VAL A 170 8.22 3.44 0.94
N CYS A 171 8.57 4.51 1.64
CA CYS A 171 9.14 5.76 1.14
C CYS A 171 10.15 6.27 2.19
#